data_AF-T0MMP9-F1
#
_entry.id   AF-T0MMP9-F1
#
_cell.length_a   1.000
_cell.length_b   1.000
_cell.length_c   1.000
_cell.angle_alpha   90.00
_cell.angle_beta   90.00
_cell.angle_gamma   90.00
#
_symmetry.space_group_name_H-M   'P 1'
#
loop_
_entity.id
_entity.type
_entity.pdbx_description
1 polymer ?
#
loop_
_entity_poly.entity_id
_entity_poly.type
_entity_poly.pdbx_seq_one_letter_code
_entity_poly.pdbx_strand_id
1 'polypeptide(L)'
;MPIISLEWDQSTRLFRLPVLVGIKVPSAVKTPATPPFIKAMFYLDTGSGISAVTDGEISKLGIDYNSLPTQQLAGVGGFTQGHFLTNVTFTVFTNVGPETVNLPKINVMPSEISKKVETGRGIYKRRGTQSAKMICLLGIDFLETIKGVLNLDFVNKKGEISY
;
A
#
# COMPACT_ATOMS: atom_id res chain seq x y z
N MET A 1 10.33 17.67 -17.10
CA MET A 1 9.30 16.68 -16.72
C MET A 1 9.89 15.82 -15.62
N PRO A 2 9.38 15.93 -14.39
CA PRO A 2 9.69 15.01 -13.30
C PRO A 2 9.53 13.53 -13.72
N ILE A 3 10.49 12.71 -13.31
CA ILE A 3 10.48 11.26 -13.52
C ILE A 3 10.76 10.59 -12.19
N ILE A 4 9.86 9.70 -11.76
CA ILE A 4 10.07 8.76 -10.65
C ILE A 4 10.57 7.45 -11.23
N SER A 5 11.77 7.03 -10.84
CA SER A 5 12.27 5.69 -11.19
C SER A 5 11.73 4.64 -10.23
N LEU A 6 11.26 3.52 -10.78
CA LEU A 6 10.81 2.36 -10.01
C LEU A 6 11.94 1.35 -9.87
N GLU A 7 12.01 0.68 -8.73
CA GLU A 7 12.92 -0.44 -8.49
C GLU A 7 12.26 -1.76 -8.88
N TRP A 8 13.01 -2.64 -9.52
CA TRP A 8 12.58 -4.02 -9.73
C TRP A 8 12.96 -4.91 -8.53
N ASP A 9 11.95 -5.53 -7.90
CA ASP A 9 12.15 -6.49 -6.83
C ASP A 9 12.21 -7.93 -7.37
N GLN A 10 13.37 -8.57 -7.26
CA GLN A 10 13.54 -9.96 -7.73
C GLN A 10 12.72 -10.99 -6.93
N SER A 11 12.45 -10.72 -5.65
CA SER A 11 11.80 -11.68 -4.75
C SER A 11 10.31 -11.84 -5.05
N THR A 12 9.63 -10.72 -5.29
CA THR A 12 8.21 -10.67 -5.63
C THR A 12 7.95 -10.60 -7.13
N ARG A 13 8.98 -10.30 -7.94
CA ARG A 13 8.89 -10.03 -9.38
C ARG A 13 7.94 -8.88 -9.71
N LEU A 14 8.02 -7.81 -8.92
CA LEU A 14 7.17 -6.63 -9.03
C LEU A 14 8.03 -5.36 -9.04
N PHE A 15 7.50 -4.31 -9.65
CA PHE A 15 8.05 -2.96 -9.50
C PHE A 15 7.62 -2.36 -8.16
N ARG A 16 8.54 -1.65 -7.51
CA ARG A 16 8.30 -0.99 -6.23
C ARG A 16 8.87 0.42 -6.20
N LEU A 17 8.31 1.22 -5.31
CA LEU A 17 8.63 2.63 -5.12
C LEU A 17 8.94 2.87 -3.64
N PRO A 18 10.18 3.26 -3.28
CA PRO A 18 10.46 3.79 -1.95
C PRO A 18 9.79 5.15 -1.76
N VAL A 19 9.02 5.29 -0.67
CA VAL A 19 8.30 6.52 -0.31
C VAL A 19 8.43 6.84 1.17
N LEU A 20 8.42 8.14 1.47
CA LEU A 20 8.15 8.62 2.82
C LEU A 20 6.66 8.93 2.93
N VAL A 21 5.96 8.21 3.81
CA VAL A 21 4.52 8.41 4.03
C VAL A 21 4.34 9.21 5.31
N GLY A 22 3.89 10.45 5.19
CA GLY A 22 3.50 11.29 6.32
C GLY A 22 1.99 11.28 6.52
N ILE A 23 1.55 11.24 7.76
CA ILE A 23 0.13 11.28 8.12
C ILE A 23 -0.12 12.51 8.99
N LYS A 24 -1.15 13.28 8.66
CA LYS A 24 -1.66 14.28 9.59
C LYS A 24 -2.46 13.56 10.68
N VAL A 25 -1.80 13.24 11.78
CA VAL A 25 -2.42 12.55 12.94
C VAL A 25 -3.57 13.42 13.47
N PRO A 26 -4.80 12.89 13.65
CA PRO A 26 -5.88 13.62 14.29
C PRO A 26 -5.47 14.03 15.71
N SER A 27 -5.83 15.23 16.13
CA SER A 27 -5.43 15.84 17.42
C SER A 27 -5.74 15.01 18.67
N ALA A 28 -6.56 13.95 18.53
CA ALA A 28 -6.97 13.04 19.61
C ALA A 28 -5.99 11.87 19.87
N VAL A 29 -4.97 11.67 19.02
CA VAL A 29 -4.00 10.57 19.19
C VAL A 29 -2.71 11.14 19.78
N LYS A 30 -2.22 10.56 20.88
CA LYS A 30 -0.94 10.94 21.50
C LYS A 30 0.18 10.82 20.45
N THR A 31 0.77 11.95 20.08
CA THR A 31 1.81 12.02 19.05
C THR A 31 3.11 11.37 19.58
N PRO A 32 3.76 10.46 18.85
CA PRO A 32 5.04 9.89 19.27
C PRO A 32 6.19 10.89 19.07
N ALA A 33 7.29 10.69 19.79
CA ALA A 33 8.50 11.53 19.77
C ALA A 33 9.41 11.35 18.53
N THR A 34 9.01 10.58 17.53
CA THR A 34 9.82 10.19 16.34
C THR A 34 8.98 10.24 15.06
N PRO A 35 9.61 10.32 13.88
CA PRO A 35 9.31 11.30 12.84
C PRO A 35 7.87 11.27 12.33
N PRO A 36 7.35 12.39 11.79
CA PRO A 36 5.98 12.51 11.29
C PRO A 36 5.70 11.66 10.02
N PHE A 37 6.63 10.77 9.67
CA PHE A 37 6.61 9.96 8.46
C PHE A 37 7.17 8.55 8.71
N ILE A 38 6.71 7.58 7.92
CA ILE A 38 7.30 6.24 7.81
C ILE A 38 8.04 6.09 6.49
N LYS A 39 9.09 5.27 6.50
CA LYS A 39 9.72 4.77 5.28
C LYS A 39 9.00 3.50 4.86
N ALA A 40 8.37 3.51 3.69
CA ALA A 40 7.62 2.37 3.17
C ALA A 40 8.04 2.05 1.74
N MET A 41 7.91 0.77 1.37
CA MET A 41 8.09 0.30 0.00
C MET A 41 6.74 -0.07 -0.57
N PHE A 42 6.29 0.66 -1.58
CA PHE A 42 5.00 0.43 -2.23
C PHE A 42 5.21 -0.34 -3.52
N TYR A 43 4.52 -1.47 -3.67
CA TYR A 43 4.53 -2.25 -4.90
C TYR A 43 3.42 -1.76 -5.82
N LEU A 44 3.74 -1.64 -7.10
CA LEU A 44 2.81 -1.11 -8.07
C LEU A 44 1.77 -2.19 -8.46
N ASP A 45 0.49 -1.86 -8.32
CA ASP A 45 -0.62 -2.70 -8.73
C ASP A 45 -1.56 -1.92 -9.65
N THR A 46 -1.48 -2.22 -10.96
CA THR A 46 -2.33 -1.61 -11.98
C THR A 46 -3.73 -2.20 -12.05
N GLY A 47 -4.04 -3.23 -11.26
CA GLY A 47 -5.36 -3.84 -11.15
C GLY A 47 -6.20 -3.27 -9.99
N SER A 48 -5.56 -2.66 -9.00
CA SER A 48 -6.24 -2.04 -7.87
C SER A 48 -6.51 -0.55 -8.11
N GLY A 49 -7.78 -0.16 -7.99
CA GLY A 49 -8.16 1.25 -8.01
C GLY A 49 -7.80 2.01 -6.73
N ILE A 50 -7.29 1.34 -5.68
CA ILE A 50 -7.03 1.98 -4.39
C ILE A 50 -5.67 1.56 -3.84
N SER A 51 -4.88 2.53 -3.41
CA SER A 51 -3.62 2.32 -2.70
C SER A 51 -3.85 1.79 -1.28
N ALA A 52 -2.92 0.97 -0.78
CA ALA A 52 -3.01 0.38 0.54
C ALA A 52 -1.66 0.33 1.28
N VAL A 53 -1.71 0.51 2.59
CA VAL A 53 -0.59 0.37 3.52
C VAL A 53 -0.92 -0.72 4.54
N THR A 54 0.10 -1.40 5.07
CA THR A 54 -0.14 -2.43 6.09
C THR A 54 -0.29 -1.82 7.48
N ASP A 55 -1.09 -2.44 8.34
CA ASP A 55 -1.23 -2.07 9.76
C ASP A 55 0.10 -2.09 10.52
N GLY A 56 1.03 -2.98 10.14
CA GLY A 56 2.38 -3.05 10.68
C GLY A 56 3.20 -1.80 10.35
N GLU A 57 3.06 -1.24 9.15
CA GLU A 57 3.67 0.04 8.81
C GLU A 57 3.06 1.21 9.60
N ILE A 58 1.73 1.20 9.77
CA ILE A 58 1.02 2.22 10.56
C ILE A 58 1.38 2.18 12.05
N SER A 59 1.58 0.98 12.61
CA SER A 59 1.97 0.81 14.01
C SER A 59 3.30 1.50 14.36
N LYS A 60 4.20 1.68 13.37
CA LYS A 60 5.47 2.40 13.55
C LYS A 60 5.27 3.89 13.85
N LEU A 61 4.11 4.45 13.54
CA LEU A 61 3.68 5.81 13.89
C LEU A 61 2.97 5.88 15.25
N GLY A 62 2.92 4.78 16.02
CA GLY A 62 2.20 4.72 17.29
C GLY A 62 0.68 4.87 17.14
N ILE A 63 0.15 4.67 15.94
CA ILE A 63 -1.30 4.72 15.67
C ILE A 63 -1.87 3.31 15.89
N ASP A 64 -2.89 3.20 16.74
CA ASP A 64 -3.64 1.97 16.91
C ASP A 64 -4.56 1.74 15.70
N TYR A 65 -4.37 0.62 14.99
CA TYR A 65 -5.17 0.22 13.85
C TYR A 65 -6.68 0.23 14.15
N ASN A 66 -7.08 -0.24 15.34
CA ASN A 66 -8.48 -0.34 15.71
C ASN A 66 -9.14 1.02 15.96
N SER A 67 -8.32 2.08 16.12
CA SER A 67 -8.81 3.46 16.29
C SER A 67 -9.10 4.17 14.97
N LEU A 68 -8.72 3.56 13.83
CA LEU A 68 -8.89 4.16 12.52
C LEU A 68 -10.36 4.10 12.04
N PRO A 69 -10.83 5.12 11.29
CA PRO A 69 -12.16 5.08 10.71
C PRO A 69 -12.31 3.92 9.74
N THR A 70 -13.51 3.35 9.69
CA THR A 70 -13.86 2.23 8.79
C THR A 70 -14.78 2.68 7.68
N GLN A 71 -14.63 2.08 6.50
CA GLN A 71 -15.56 2.25 5.39
C GLN A 71 -15.83 0.90 4.72
N GLN A 72 -17.00 0.77 4.13
CA GLN A 72 -17.35 -0.38 3.30
C GLN A 72 -16.53 -0.35 1.99
N LEU A 73 -15.78 -1.41 1.74
CA LEU A 73 -15.02 -1.69 0.53
C LEU A 73 -15.77 -2.78 -0.27
N ALA A 74 -15.96 -2.53 -1.56
CA ALA A 74 -16.49 -3.53 -2.49
C ALA A 74 -15.33 -4.31 -3.12
N GLY A 75 -15.42 -5.64 -3.14
CA GLY A 75 -14.48 -6.50 -3.84
C GLY A 75 -15.18 -7.67 -4.54
N VAL A 76 -14.41 -8.47 -5.27
CA VAL A 76 -14.91 -9.63 -6.05
C VAL A 76 -15.65 -10.66 -5.18
N GLY A 77 -15.41 -10.66 -3.86
CA GLY A 77 -16.09 -11.52 -2.88
C GLY A 77 -17.25 -10.87 -2.09
N GLY A 78 -17.67 -9.65 -2.45
CA GLY A 78 -18.71 -8.90 -1.74
C GLY A 78 -18.17 -7.67 -1.00
N PHE A 79 -18.95 -7.18 -0.04
CA PHE A 79 -18.60 -6.00 0.75
C PHE A 79 -17.88 -6.38 2.04
N THR A 80 -16.81 -5.68 2.37
CA THR A 80 -16.07 -5.82 3.63
C THR A 80 -15.91 -4.45 4.29
N GLN A 81 -15.78 -4.37 5.61
CA GLN A 81 -15.32 -3.13 6.24
C GLN A 81 -13.80 -3.10 6.26
N GLY A 82 -13.22 -1.99 5.80
CA GLY A 82 -11.78 -1.74 5.85
C GLY A 82 -11.48 -0.43 6.55
N HIS A 83 -10.35 -0.39 7.25
CA HIS A 83 -9.84 0.82 7.88
C HIS A 83 -9.14 1.70 6.84
N PHE A 84 -9.14 3.01 7.06
CA PHE A 84 -8.48 3.95 6.16
C PHE A 84 -7.86 5.14 6.89
N LEU A 85 -6.94 5.80 6.20
CA LEU A 85 -6.35 7.07 6.57
C LEU A 85 -6.75 8.13 5.56
N THR A 86 -6.81 9.38 5.99
CA THR A 86 -7.08 10.53 5.14
C THR A 86 -5.92 11.53 5.17
N ASN A 87 -5.82 12.36 4.13
CA ASN A 87 -4.79 13.40 4.01
C ASN A 87 -3.36 12.85 4.18
N VAL A 88 -3.04 11.82 3.40
CA VAL A 88 -1.75 11.17 3.48
C VAL A 88 -0.79 11.81 2.48
N THR A 89 0.35 12.24 2.99
CA THR A 89 1.43 12.84 2.20
C THR A 89 2.43 11.76 1.78
N PHE A 90 2.74 11.68 0.50
CA PHE A 90 3.74 10.80 -0.08
C PHE A 90 4.88 11.64 -0.61
N THR A 91 6.06 11.55 0.00
CA THR A 91 7.27 12.13 -0.58
C THR A 91 7.96 11.07 -1.45
N VAL A 92 8.04 11.36 -2.74
CA VAL A 92 8.71 10.58 -3.77
C VAL A 92 10.00 11.28 -4.20
N PHE A 93 10.99 10.53 -4.64
CA PHE A 93 12.23 11.09 -5.18
C PHE A 93 12.18 11.04 -6.71
N THR A 94 12.28 12.20 -7.34
CA THR A 94 12.33 12.33 -8.80
C THR A 94 13.75 12.67 -9.25
N ASN A 95 13.97 12.65 -10.55
CA ASN A 95 15.22 13.14 -11.17
C ASN A 95 15.49 14.64 -10.95
N VAL A 96 14.49 15.44 -10.55
CA VAL A 96 14.65 16.88 -10.28
C VAL A 96 14.72 17.20 -8.78
N GLY A 97 14.33 16.26 -7.91
CA GLY A 97 14.39 16.39 -6.46
C GLY A 97 13.24 15.67 -5.75
N PRO A 98 13.14 15.76 -4.41
CA PRO A 98 12.01 15.23 -3.68
C PRO A 98 10.73 16.02 -3.98
N GLU A 99 9.63 15.32 -4.25
CA GLU A 99 8.31 15.91 -4.46
C GLU A 99 7.29 15.29 -3.50
N THR A 100 6.35 16.10 -3.02
CA THR A 100 5.30 15.63 -2.10
C THR A 100 3.94 15.64 -2.80
N VAL A 101 3.29 14.49 -2.78
CA VAL A 101 1.97 14.23 -3.36
C VAL A 101 0.99 13.97 -2.22
N ASN A 102 -0.21 14.54 -2.31
CA ASN A 102 -1.26 14.29 -1.33
C ASN A 102 -2.24 13.26 -1.87
N LEU A 103 -2.26 12.09 -1.25
CA LEU A 103 -3.34 11.13 -1.44
C LEU A 103 -4.47 11.45 -0.46
N PRO A 104 -5.69 11.70 -0.97
CA PRO A 104 -6.82 12.07 -0.10
C PRO A 104 -7.16 10.94 0.87
N LYS A 105 -6.93 9.69 0.46
CA LYS A 105 -7.26 8.51 1.21
C LYS A 105 -6.31 7.35 0.88
N ILE A 106 -6.00 6.51 1.86
CA ILE A 106 -5.32 5.22 1.66
C ILE A 106 -5.95 4.16 2.57
N ASN A 107 -6.09 2.94 2.06
CA ASN A 107 -6.60 1.83 2.85
C ASN A 107 -5.53 1.27 3.79
N VAL A 108 -5.93 0.83 4.98
CA VAL A 108 -5.05 0.12 5.92
C VAL A 108 -5.48 -1.34 6.01
N MET A 109 -4.56 -2.24 5.64
CA MET A 109 -4.81 -3.68 5.55
C MET A 109 -3.99 -4.46 6.58
N PRO A 110 -4.50 -5.59 7.11
CA PRO A 110 -3.71 -6.46 7.98
C PRO A 110 -2.44 -6.95 7.29
N SER A 111 -1.31 -6.93 7.99
CA SER A 111 0.00 -7.37 7.47
C SER A 111 0.02 -8.87 7.14
N GLU A 112 -0.83 -9.65 7.80
CA GLU A 112 -1.01 -11.07 7.55
C GLU A 112 -2.50 -11.42 7.48
N ILE A 113 -2.89 -12.12 6.43
CA ILE A 113 -4.25 -12.63 6.23
C ILE A 113 -4.18 -14.15 6.37
N SER A 114 -4.95 -14.68 7.32
CA SER A 114 -5.06 -16.12 7.56
C SER A 114 -6.41 -16.63 7.11
N LYS A 115 -6.45 -17.69 6.28
CA LYS A 115 -7.68 -18.36 5.87
C LYS A 115 -7.63 -19.84 6.25
N LYS A 116 -8.70 -20.32 6.91
CA LYS A 116 -8.90 -21.76 7.11
C LYS A 116 -9.23 -22.39 5.75
N VAL A 117 -8.47 -23.41 5.39
CA VAL A 117 -8.63 -24.13 4.12
C VAL A 117 -8.85 -25.61 4.40
N GLU A 118 -9.68 -26.23 3.58
CA GLU A 118 -9.90 -27.67 3.60
C GLU A 118 -9.39 -28.22 2.27
N THR A 119 -8.32 -28.99 2.31
CA THR A 119 -7.68 -29.56 1.12
C THR A 119 -7.86 -31.08 1.12
N GLY A 120 -8.32 -31.64 0.01
CA GLY A 120 -8.61 -33.06 -0.10
C GLY A 120 -9.41 -33.42 -1.35
N ARG A 121 -9.41 -34.71 -1.72
CA ARG A 121 -10.26 -35.27 -2.79
C ARG A 121 -11.07 -36.44 -2.21
N GLY A 122 -12.37 -36.45 -2.51
CA GLY A 122 -13.28 -37.49 -2.03
C GLY A 122 -13.51 -37.41 -0.51
N ILE A 123 -13.48 -38.56 0.15
CA ILE A 123 -13.81 -38.73 1.58
C ILE A 123 -12.69 -38.22 2.51
N TYR A 124 -11.48 -38.04 1.98
CA TYR A 124 -10.34 -37.56 2.74
C TYR A 124 -10.22 -36.05 2.60
N LYS A 125 -10.59 -35.33 3.67
CA LYS A 125 -10.42 -33.89 3.78
C LYS A 125 -9.46 -33.57 4.93
N ARG A 126 -8.42 -32.78 4.64
CA ARG A 126 -7.47 -32.26 5.64
C ARG A 126 -7.77 -30.80 5.90
N ARG A 127 -7.97 -30.44 7.16
CA ARG A 127 -8.10 -29.05 7.59
C ARG A 127 -6.71 -28.45 7.81
N GLY A 128 -6.50 -27.25 7.31
CA GLY A 128 -5.28 -26.48 7.48
C GLY A 128 -5.58 -24.98 7.57
N THR A 129 -4.53 -24.21 7.85
CA THR A 129 -4.57 -22.75 7.78
C THR A 129 -3.53 -22.33 6.76
N GLN A 130 -3.95 -21.50 5.81
CA GLN A 130 -3.04 -20.84 4.88
C GLN A 130 -2.95 -19.38 5.28
N SER A 131 -1.74 -18.88 5.51
CA SER A 131 -1.50 -17.46 5.71
C SER A 131 -0.80 -16.85 4.50
N ALA A 132 -1.13 -15.59 4.23
CA ALA A 132 -0.52 -14.76 3.21
C ALA A 132 -0.07 -13.45 3.85
N LYS A 133 1.14 -13.00 3.52
CA LYS A 133 1.64 -11.68 3.92
C LYS A 133 1.19 -10.63 2.91
N MET A 134 0.67 -9.53 3.43
CA MET A 134 0.35 -8.36 2.63
C MET A 134 1.59 -7.49 2.44
N ILE A 135 1.64 -6.81 1.30
CA ILE A 135 2.62 -5.77 0.98
C ILE A 135 1.89 -4.42 0.87
N CYS A 136 2.61 -3.30 0.99
CA CYS A 136 2.01 -2.00 0.65
C CYS A 136 1.83 -1.93 -0.87
N LEU A 137 0.69 -1.40 -1.31
CA LEU A 137 0.27 -1.37 -2.71
C LEU A 137 0.02 0.06 -3.16
N LEU A 138 0.57 0.43 -4.31
CA LEU A 138 0.28 1.68 -5.01
C LEU A 138 -0.74 1.39 -6.11
N GLY A 139 -1.95 1.91 -5.95
CA GLY A 139 -3.03 1.76 -6.90
C GLY A 139 -3.02 2.83 -7.99
N ILE A 140 -4.01 2.73 -8.87
CA ILE A 140 -4.26 3.69 -9.96
C ILE A 140 -4.58 5.10 -9.43
N ASP A 141 -5.22 5.20 -8.25
CA ASP A 141 -5.55 6.46 -7.58
C ASP A 141 -4.34 7.39 -7.39
N PHE A 142 -3.17 6.82 -7.08
CA PHE A 142 -1.94 7.59 -7.01
C PHE A 142 -1.52 8.14 -8.37
N LEU A 143 -1.52 7.30 -9.41
CA LEU A 143 -1.14 7.70 -10.77
C LEU A 143 -2.06 8.81 -11.30
N GLU A 144 -3.37 8.70 -11.05
CA GLU A 144 -4.35 9.73 -11.40
C GLU A 144 -4.10 11.04 -10.65
N THR A 145 -3.76 10.97 -9.36
CA THR A 145 -3.47 12.15 -8.52
C THR A 145 -2.32 12.97 -9.07
N ILE A 146 -1.24 12.32 -9.52
CA ILE A 146 -0.09 12.98 -10.13
C ILE A 146 -0.23 13.21 -11.64
N LYS A 147 -1.35 12.77 -12.25
CA LYS A 147 -1.54 12.75 -13.71
C LYS A 147 -0.39 12.06 -14.45
N GLY A 148 0.15 11.01 -13.84
CA GLY A 148 1.36 10.33 -14.29
C GLY A 148 1.09 9.28 -15.35
N VAL A 149 2.04 9.15 -16.26
CA VAL A 149 2.11 8.07 -17.23
C VAL A 149 3.10 7.03 -16.73
N LEU A 150 2.60 5.81 -16.55
CA LEU A 150 3.40 4.67 -16.12
C LEU A 150 4.00 3.95 -17.33
N ASN A 151 5.32 3.83 -17.37
CA ASN A 151 6.04 3.06 -18.38
C ASN A 151 6.77 1.90 -17.71
N LEU A 152 6.43 0.67 -18.10
CA LEU A 152 7.03 -0.56 -17.56
C LEU A 152 7.67 -1.39 -18.68
N ASP A 153 8.95 -1.68 -18.52
CA ASP A 153 9.71 -2.61 -19.34
C ASP A 153 10.12 -3.81 -18.47
N PHE A 154 9.32 -4.87 -18.56
CA PHE A 154 9.56 -6.12 -17.83
C PHE A 154 10.77 -6.90 -18.33
N VAL A 155 11.17 -6.71 -19.58
CA VAL A 155 12.33 -7.41 -20.17
C VAL A 155 13.61 -6.83 -19.58
N ASN A 156 13.73 -5.50 -19.60
CA ASN A 156 14.89 -4.80 -19.10
C ASN A 156 14.81 -4.46 -17.60
N LYS A 157 13.69 -4.81 -16.94
CA LYS A 157 13.42 -4.55 -15.52
C LYS A 157 13.51 -3.07 -15.18
N LYS A 158 13.03 -2.22 -16.10
CA LYS A 158 12.98 -0.76 -15.94
C LYS A 158 11.54 -0.31 -15.80
N GLY A 159 11.27 0.53 -14.82
CA GLY A 159 9.95 1.12 -14.62
C GLY A 159 10.10 2.59 -14.27
N GLU A 160 9.22 3.43 -14.80
CA GLU A 160 9.22 4.86 -14.53
C GLU A 160 7.81 5.43 -14.55
N ILE A 161 7.60 6.51 -13.80
CA ILE A 161 6.40 7.33 -13.86
C ILE A 161 6.81 8.74 -14.24
N SER A 162 6.27 9.25 -15.35
CA SER A 162 6.50 10.61 -15.84
C SER A 162 5.25 11.48 -15.63
N TYR A 163 5.43 12.70 -15.12
CA TYR A 163 4.36 13.70 -14.95
C TYR A 163 4.91 15.13 -14.97
#